data_AF-A0A6J7B9Z0-F1
#
_entry.id   AF-A0A6J7B9Z0-F1
#
_cell.length_a   1.000
_cell.length_b   1.000
_cell.length_c   1.000
_cell.angle_alpha   90.00
_cell.angle_beta   90.00
_cell.angle_gamma   90.00
#
_symmetry.space_group_name_H-M   'P 1'
#
loop_
_entity.id
_entity.type
_entity.pdbx_description
1 polymer ?
#
loop_
_entity_poly.entity_id
_entity_poly.type
_entity_poly.pdbx_seq_one_letter_code
_entity_poly.pdbx_strand_id
1 'polypeptide(L)'
;MFILASENEGKFDFAIPESGGTISGDNLMIPSTASPAGKANGEKLINYYFDPAVAAEVAAYVNYVCPVKGAQAEMEKIAPELATSEYIFPTEKTASRLKVFRSLTPDEETKWAEAFQKAQGN
;
A
#
# COMPACT_ATOMS: atom_id res chain seq x y z
N MET A 1 9.39 -5.58 11.43
CA MET A 1 8.36 -4.81 10.70
C MET A 1 8.82 -3.35 10.69
N PHE A 2 8.78 -2.71 9.52
CA PHE A 2 9.38 -1.40 9.18
C PHE A 2 10.91 -1.39 9.09
N ILE A 3 11.42 -0.97 7.93
CA ILE A 3 12.85 -0.95 7.60
C ILE A 3 13.66 -0.11 8.60
N LEU A 4 13.16 1.09 8.93
CA LEU A 4 13.83 1.97 9.91
C LEU A 4 13.95 1.32 11.29
N ALA A 5 12.94 0.56 11.74
CA ALA A 5 13.00 -0.16 13.00
C ALA A 5 14.07 -1.28 12.94
N SER A 6 14.09 -2.06 11.85
CA SER A 6 15.05 -3.16 11.69
C SER A 6 16.50 -2.69 11.54
N GLU A 7 16.73 -1.57 10.85
CA GLU A 7 18.08 -1.04 10.60
C GLU A 7 18.66 -0.29 11.79
N ASN A 8 17.84 0.04 12.80
CA ASN A 8 18.24 0.87 13.93
C ASN A 8 17.94 0.22 15.29
N GLU A 9 18.08 -1.10 15.40
CA GLU A 9 17.94 -1.84 16.66
C GLU A 9 16.59 -1.58 17.38
N GLY A 10 15.51 -1.37 16.63
CA GLY A 10 14.18 -1.10 17.19
C GLY A 10 14.01 0.30 17.80
N LYS A 11 14.91 1.25 17.52
CA LYS A 11 14.79 2.65 18.02
C LYS A 11 13.63 3.43 17.42
N PHE A 12 13.11 2.99 16.27
CA PHE A 12 12.03 3.66 15.55
C PHE A 12 10.82 2.75 15.43
N ASP A 13 9.65 3.38 15.35
CA ASP A 13 8.38 2.70 15.11
C ASP A 13 7.50 3.56 14.20
N PHE A 14 6.42 2.96 13.70
CA PHE A 14 5.41 3.61 12.87
C PHE A 14 4.13 3.87 13.67
N ALA A 15 3.57 5.05 13.49
CA ALA A 15 2.28 5.40 14.06
C ALA A 15 1.44 6.17 13.06
N ILE A 16 0.15 5.88 13.03
CA ILE A 16 -0.85 6.75 12.42
C ILE A 16 -1.23 7.80 13.47
N PRO A 17 -1.16 9.12 13.19
CA PRO A 17 -1.59 10.16 14.13
C PRO A 17 -3.06 10.03 14.54
N GLU A 18 -3.42 10.51 15.74
CA GLU A 18 -4.82 10.49 16.21
C GLU A 18 -5.77 11.24 15.27
N SER A 19 -5.29 12.31 14.63
CA SER A 19 -6.00 13.08 13.60
C SER A 19 -6.27 12.31 12.31
N GLY A 20 -5.67 11.12 12.14
CA GLY A 20 -5.78 10.28 10.97
C GLY A 20 -4.56 10.37 10.04
N GLY A 21 -4.66 9.68 8.91
CA GLY A 21 -3.60 9.62 7.91
C GLY A 21 -4.15 9.39 6.51
N THR A 22 -3.30 9.58 5.50
CA THR A 22 -3.63 9.26 4.12
C THR A 22 -3.43 7.77 3.88
N ILE A 23 -4.39 7.13 3.21
CA ILE A 23 -4.20 5.80 2.60
C ILE A 23 -4.20 5.94 1.09
N SER A 24 -3.25 5.27 0.45
CA SER A 24 -3.11 5.19 -1.00
C SER A 24 -2.91 3.74 -1.41
N GLY A 25 -3.23 3.43 -2.67
CA GLY A 25 -2.97 2.13 -3.26
C GLY A 25 -2.16 2.29 -4.52
N ASP A 26 -1.12 1.47 -4.66
CA ASP A 26 -0.43 1.26 -5.92
C ASP A 26 -1.13 0.15 -6.69
N ASN A 27 -1.42 0.38 -7.97
CA ASN A 27 -2.29 -0.50 -8.76
C ASN A 27 -1.55 -1.02 -9.99
N LEU A 28 -1.68 -2.33 -10.25
CA LEU A 28 -1.28 -2.90 -11.54
C LEU A 28 -2.22 -2.41 -12.64
N MET A 29 -1.65 -1.91 -13.73
CA MET A 29 -2.38 -1.38 -14.88
C MET A 29 -1.80 -1.96 -16.17
N ILE A 30 -2.67 -2.34 -17.11
CA ILE A 30 -2.25 -2.74 -18.46
C ILE A 30 -2.45 -1.54 -19.39
N PRO A 31 -1.39 -0.95 -19.95
CA PRO A 31 -1.52 0.16 -20.88
C PRO A 31 -2.35 -0.22 -22.11
N SER A 32 -3.18 0.71 -22.60
CA SER A 32 -4.00 0.50 -23.81
C SER A 32 -3.17 0.25 -25.07
N THR A 33 -1.90 0.65 -25.05
CA THR A 33 -0.92 0.46 -26.12
C THR A 33 -0.17 -0.87 -26.05
N ALA A 34 -0.45 -1.73 -25.06
CA ALA A 34 0.18 -3.04 -24.95
C ALA A 34 -0.14 -3.91 -26.17
N SER A 35 0.85 -4.67 -26.65
CA SER A 35 0.60 -5.68 -27.70
C SER A 35 -0.37 -6.74 -27.20
N PRO A 36 -1.06 -7.49 -28.09
CA PRO A 36 -1.95 -8.57 -27.68
C PRO A 36 -1.28 -9.60 -26.73
N ALA A 37 -0.02 -9.94 -27.00
CA ALA A 37 0.76 -10.83 -26.14
C ALA A 37 1.12 -10.18 -24.79
N GLY A 38 1.48 -8.89 -24.80
CA GLY A 38 1.77 -8.13 -23.58
C GLY A 38 0.57 -8.03 -22.66
N LYS A 39 -0.61 -7.76 -23.21
CA LYS A 39 -1.87 -7.77 -22.46
C LYS A 39 -2.13 -9.14 -21.82
N ALA A 40 -2.07 -10.21 -22.60
CA ALA A 40 -2.31 -11.56 -22.09
C ALA A 40 -1.33 -11.96 -20.97
N ASN A 41 -0.07 -11.53 -21.05
CA ASN A 41 0.92 -11.77 -20.00
C ASN A 41 0.68 -10.91 -18.76
N GLY A 42 0.30 -9.64 -18.94
CA GLY A 42 -0.07 -8.75 -17.84
C GLY A 42 -1.27 -9.28 -17.05
N GLU A 43 -2.30 -9.77 -17.74
CA GLU A 43 -3.48 -10.40 -17.11
C GLU A 43 -3.09 -11.64 -16.29
N LYS A 44 -2.19 -12.49 -16.82
CA LYS A 44 -1.67 -13.65 -16.07
C LYS A 44 -0.91 -13.26 -14.81
N LEU A 45 -0.08 -12.22 -14.88
CA LEU A 45 0.65 -11.72 -13.72
C LEU A 45 -0.29 -11.15 -12.65
N ILE A 46 -1.29 -10.36 -13.06
CA ILE A 46 -2.30 -9.82 -12.14
C ILE A 46 -3.06 -10.96 -11.47
N ASN A 47 -3.51 -11.96 -12.23
CA ASN A 47 -4.19 -13.13 -11.65
C ASN A 47 -3.32 -13.89 -10.66
N TYR A 48 -2.03 -14.07 -10.96
CA TYR A 48 -1.09 -14.73 -10.06
C TYR A 48 -0.90 -13.94 -8.75
N TYR A 49 -0.74 -12.62 -8.84
CA TYR A 49 -0.62 -11.77 -7.65
C TYR A 49 -1.85 -11.82 -6.74
N PHE A 50 -3.05 -11.95 -7.32
CA PHE A 50 -4.31 -12.01 -6.58
C PHE A 50 -4.65 -13.39 -6.03
N ASP A 51 -3.82 -14.42 -6.25
CA ASP A 51 -3.90 -15.64 -5.46
C ASP A 51 -3.59 -15.33 -3.98
N PRO A 52 -4.43 -15.75 -3.01
CA PRO A 52 -4.25 -15.40 -1.61
C PRO A 52 -2.90 -15.82 -1.01
N ALA A 53 -2.33 -16.96 -1.43
CA ALA A 53 -1.06 -17.44 -0.89
C ALA A 53 0.10 -16.59 -1.43
N VAL A 54 0.06 -16.26 -2.73
CA VAL A 54 1.03 -15.36 -3.36
C VAL A 54 0.96 -13.97 -2.74
N ALA A 55 -0.23 -13.41 -2.58
CA ALA A 55 -0.42 -12.10 -1.95
C ALA A 55 0.10 -12.06 -0.51
N ALA A 56 -0.09 -13.16 0.25
CA ALA A 56 0.44 -13.30 1.60
C ALA A 56 1.97 -13.31 1.62
N GLU A 57 2.62 -14.06 0.74
CA GLU A 57 4.09 -14.05 0.61
C GLU A 57 4.61 -12.64 0.31
N VAL A 58 4.01 -11.94 -0.67
CA VAL A 58 4.44 -10.58 -1.00
C VAL A 58 4.24 -9.63 0.18
N ALA A 59 3.06 -9.64 0.83
CA ALA A 59 2.77 -8.76 1.95
C ALA A 59 3.65 -9.05 3.19
N ALA A 60 3.98 -10.33 3.43
CA ALA A 60 4.91 -10.74 4.48
C ALA A 60 6.33 -10.20 4.22
N TYR A 61 6.73 -10.14 2.94
CA TYR A 61 8.03 -9.59 2.56
C TYR A 61 8.08 -8.06 2.65
N VAL A 62 7.10 -7.34 2.07
CA VAL A 62 7.16 -5.87 1.95
C VAL A 62 6.55 -5.12 3.15
N ASN A 63 5.68 -5.78 3.92
CA ASN A 63 4.97 -5.22 5.09
C ASN A 63 4.03 -4.03 4.76
N TYR A 64 3.34 -4.08 3.63
CA TYR A 64 2.31 -3.11 3.24
C TYR A 64 0.90 -3.66 3.52
N VAL A 65 -0.11 -2.78 3.48
CA VAL A 65 -1.51 -3.19 3.53
C VAL A 65 -1.81 -4.13 2.36
N CYS A 66 -2.30 -5.34 2.66
CA CYS A 66 -2.65 -6.34 1.66
C CYS A 66 -4.13 -6.21 1.25
N PRO A 67 -4.46 -5.97 -0.03
CA PRO A 67 -5.85 -5.79 -0.47
C PRO A 67 -6.55 -7.12 -0.80
N VAL A 68 -5.84 -8.26 -0.77
CA VAL A 68 -6.35 -9.54 -1.28
C VAL A 68 -7.11 -10.29 -0.19
N LYS A 69 -8.41 -10.51 -0.42
CA LYS A 69 -9.25 -11.30 0.48
C LYS A 69 -8.71 -12.73 0.62
N GLY A 70 -8.56 -13.19 1.87
CA GLY A 70 -8.04 -14.52 2.18
C GLY A 70 -6.53 -14.55 2.42
N ALA A 71 -5.77 -13.52 2.02
CA ALA A 71 -4.33 -13.49 2.22
C ALA A 71 -3.93 -13.50 3.71
N GLN A 72 -4.76 -12.96 4.60
CA GLN A 72 -4.48 -13.02 6.05
C GLN A 72 -4.44 -14.47 6.56
N ALA A 73 -5.40 -15.30 6.15
CA ALA A 73 -5.44 -16.72 6.55
C ALA A 73 -4.28 -17.53 5.94
N GLU A 74 -3.80 -17.16 4.75
CA GLU A 74 -2.59 -17.74 4.19
C GLU A 74 -1.33 -17.26 4.92
N MET A 75 -1.28 -15.97 5.30
CA MET A 75 -0.17 -15.41 6.06
C MET A 75 -0.03 -16.04 7.44
N GLU A 76 -1.14 -16.37 8.12
CA GLU A 76 -1.12 -17.09 9.41
C GLU A 76 -0.31 -18.39 9.36
N LYS A 77 -0.23 -19.05 8.19
CA LYS A 77 0.52 -20.30 8.00
C LYS A 77 2.03 -20.08 7.86
N ILE A 78 2.46 -18.91 7.38
CA ILE A 78 3.86 -18.64 7.02
C ILE A 78 4.55 -17.60 7.91
N ALA A 79 3.79 -16.65 8.47
CA ALA A 79 4.27 -15.53 9.28
C ALA A 79 3.16 -15.07 10.26
N PRO A 80 2.81 -15.89 11.27
CA PRO A 80 1.68 -15.64 12.17
C PRO A 80 1.77 -14.31 12.92
N GLU A 81 2.98 -13.87 13.27
CA GLU A 81 3.20 -12.56 13.90
C GLU A 81 2.80 -11.40 12.99
N LEU A 82 3.08 -11.49 11.69
CA LEU A 82 2.72 -10.47 10.71
C LEU A 82 1.23 -10.48 10.38
N ALA A 83 0.60 -11.65 10.41
CA ALA A 83 -0.83 -11.80 10.15
C ALA A 83 -1.72 -11.06 11.17
N THR A 84 -1.19 -10.79 12.36
CA THR A 84 -1.87 -10.00 13.41
C THR A 84 -1.64 -8.49 13.30
N SER A 85 -0.80 -8.03 12.38
CA SER A 85 -0.46 -6.61 12.25
C SER A 85 -1.60 -5.82 11.60
N GLU A 86 -2.10 -4.82 12.31
CA GLU A 86 -3.08 -3.87 11.75
C GLU A 86 -2.50 -2.94 10.66
N TYR A 87 -1.18 -2.97 10.47
CA TYR A 87 -0.52 -2.23 9.39
C TYR A 87 -0.42 -3.03 8.09
N ILE A 88 -0.64 -4.35 8.14
CA ILE A 88 -0.80 -5.22 6.95
C ILE A 88 -2.29 -5.52 6.72
N PHE A 89 -3.03 -5.82 7.78
CA PHE A 89 -4.47 -6.11 7.75
C PHE A 89 -5.22 -5.15 8.68
N PRO A 90 -5.57 -3.94 8.21
CA PRO A 90 -6.19 -2.92 9.04
C PRO A 90 -7.48 -3.39 9.72
N THR A 91 -7.57 -3.12 11.02
CA THR A 91 -8.84 -3.21 11.76
C THR A 91 -9.81 -2.13 11.27
N GLU A 92 -11.11 -2.29 11.54
CA GLU A 92 -12.11 -1.26 11.24
C GLU A 92 -11.78 0.09 11.91
N LYS A 93 -11.28 0.03 13.15
CA LYS A 93 -10.86 1.23 13.90
C LYS A 93 -9.72 1.94 13.18
N THR A 94 -8.70 1.22 12.73
CA THR A 94 -7.57 1.78 12.01
C THR A 94 -7.98 2.30 10.63
N ALA A 95 -8.79 1.54 9.89
CA ALA A 95 -9.33 1.95 8.60
C ALA A 95 -10.20 3.24 8.69
N SER A 96 -11.00 3.41 9.74
CA SER A 96 -11.86 4.59 9.92
C SER A 96 -11.11 5.93 10.00
N ARG A 97 -9.86 5.88 10.44
CA ARG A 97 -8.96 7.03 10.61
C ARG A 97 -8.16 7.36 9.35
N LEU A 98 -8.18 6.47 8.35
CA LEU A 98 -7.49 6.67 7.10
C LEU A 98 -8.40 7.34 6.07
N LYS A 99 -7.83 8.19 5.22
CA LYS A 99 -8.54 8.94 4.18
C LYS A 99 -7.81 8.81 2.85
N VAL A 100 -8.55 8.57 1.78
CA VAL A 100 -8.00 8.63 0.42
C VAL A 100 -7.81 10.09 0.03
N PHE A 101 -6.71 10.39 -0.65
CA PHE A 101 -6.50 11.72 -1.22
C PHE A 101 -7.49 11.94 -2.37
N ARG A 102 -8.31 12.99 -2.27
CA ARG A 102 -9.31 13.29 -3.29
C ARG A 102 -8.66 13.76 -4.60
N SER A 103 -9.36 13.58 -5.71
CA SER A 103 -9.01 14.25 -6.95
C SER A 103 -9.07 15.77 -6.80
N LEU A 104 -8.18 16.44 -7.52
CA LEU A 104 -8.03 17.89 -7.50
C LEU A 104 -8.60 18.51 -8.76
N THR A 105 -9.06 19.75 -8.63
CA THR A 105 -9.30 20.58 -9.82
C THR A 105 -7.98 21.12 -10.37
N PRO A 106 -7.90 21.48 -11.66
CA PRO A 106 -6.67 22.05 -12.23
C PRO A 106 -6.12 23.25 -11.44
N ASP A 107 -7.00 24.15 -10.99
CA ASP A 107 -6.61 25.32 -10.19
C ASP A 107 -6.02 24.92 -8.82
N GLU A 108 -6.56 23.86 -8.20
CA GLU A 108 -6.03 23.33 -6.94
C GLU A 108 -4.68 22.65 -7.12
N GLU A 109 -4.50 21.89 -8.21
CA GLU A 109 -3.22 21.27 -8.56
C GLU A 109 -2.12 22.33 -8.71
N THR A 110 -2.37 23.36 -9.52
CA THR A 110 -1.41 24.47 -9.69
C THR A 110 -1.12 25.14 -8.36
N LYS A 111 -2.15 25.55 -7.62
CA LYS A 111 -2.00 26.25 -6.34
C LYS A 111 -1.17 25.46 -5.33
N TRP A 112 -1.42 24.15 -5.20
CA TRP A 112 -0.72 23.33 -4.21
C TRP A 112 0.67 22.93 -4.67
N ALA A 113 0.88 22.73 -5.98
CA ALA A 113 2.22 22.52 -6.53
C ALA A 113 3.10 23.75 -6.25
N GLU A 114 2.63 24.96 -6.54
CA GLU A 114 3.36 26.20 -6.25
C GLU A 114 3.64 26.38 -4.76
N ALA A 115 2.65 26.15 -3.91
CA ALA A 115 2.81 26.23 -2.46
C ALA A 115 3.85 25.21 -1.95
N PHE A 116 3.86 24.00 -2.48
CA PHE A 116 4.84 22.97 -2.12
C PHE A 116 6.24 23.34 -2.57
N GLN A 117 6.42 23.82 -3.80
CA GLN A 117 7.72 24.31 -4.29
C GLN A 117 8.29 25.42 -3.40
N LYS A 118 7.46 26.40 -3.04
CA LYS A 118 7.85 27.47 -2.11
C LYS A 118 8.25 26.93 -0.74
N ALA A 119 7.51 25.96 -0.20
CA ALA A 119 7.82 25.34 1.08
C ALA A 119 9.15 24.56 1.06
N GLN A 120 9.54 24.04 -0.11
CA GLN A 120 10.83 23.39 -0.33
C GLN A 120 11.99 24.38 -0.54
N GLY A 121 11.71 25.69 -0.62
CA GLY A 121 12.72 26.75 -0.77
C GLY A 121 12.99 27.19 -2.21
N ASN A 122 12.13 26.80 -3.16
CA ASN A 122 12.19 27.24 -4.56
C ASN A 122 11.36 28.52 -4.79
#